data_AF-K9UCI4-F1
#
_entry.id   AF-K9UCI4-F1
#
_cell.length_a   1.000
_cell.length_b   1.000
_cell.length_c   1.000
_cell.angle_alpha   90.00
_cell.angle_beta   90.00
_cell.angle_gamma   90.00
#
_symmetry.space_group_name_H-M   'P 1'
#
loop_
_entity.id
_entity.type
_entity.pdbx_description
1 polymer ?
#
loop_
_entity_poly.entity_id
_entity_poly.type
_entity_poly.pdbx_seq_one_letter_code
_entity_poly.pdbx_strand_id
1 'polypeptide(L)'
;MYSSTAGVGSSLQYLKKFPEYQNNQLLILAGLEMTIAYELLEARRRIWCSIFWKRSNSATKFAVNKKMEGIAFDAGTSIVNAGKLLNQYYEEHEINDLDREAWSQIIMSLINANRWLKEQFGVDCKSKQLKIDL
;
A
#
# COMPACT_ATOMS: atom_id res chain seq x y z
N MET A 1 10.46 0.32 1.77
CA MET A 1 9.24 1.10 2.05
C MET A 1 8.70 1.97 0.92
N TYR A 2 9.48 2.89 0.35
CA TYR A 2 8.99 3.95 -0.56
C TYR A 2 8.29 3.42 -1.82
N SER A 3 8.79 2.35 -2.41
CA SER A 3 8.24 1.79 -3.65
C SER A 3 6.80 1.33 -3.49
N SER A 4 6.46 0.66 -2.38
CA SER A 4 5.09 0.20 -2.13
C SER A 4 4.13 1.38 -2.00
N THR A 5 4.50 2.39 -1.21
CA THR A 5 3.71 3.62 -1.06
C THR A 5 3.49 4.33 -2.40
N ALA A 6 4.56 4.47 -3.20
CA ALA A 6 4.49 5.08 -4.52
C ALA A 6 3.59 4.28 -5.47
N GLY A 7 3.66 2.94 -5.45
CA GLY A 7 2.81 2.07 -6.26
C GLY A 7 1.32 2.23 -5.95
N VAL A 8 0.95 2.25 -4.65
CA VAL A 8 -0.44 2.52 -4.24
C VAL A 8 -0.86 3.92 -4.67
N GLY A 9 -0.01 4.93 -4.44
CA GLY A 9 -0.29 6.31 -4.82
C GLY A 9 -0.52 6.49 -6.32
N SER A 10 0.30 5.86 -7.16
CA SER A 10 0.13 5.87 -8.61
C SER A 10 -1.18 5.19 -9.03
N SER A 11 -1.46 4.00 -8.49
CA SER A 11 -2.72 3.27 -8.77
C SER A 11 -3.94 4.13 -8.42
N LEU A 12 -3.93 4.78 -7.26
CA LEU A 12 -4.99 5.68 -6.81
C LEU A 12 -5.14 6.92 -7.71
N GLN A 13 -4.04 7.50 -8.18
CA GLN A 13 -4.09 8.65 -9.08
C GLN A 13 -4.68 8.29 -10.44
N TYR A 14 -4.35 7.11 -10.98
CA TYR A 14 -4.96 6.62 -12.20
C TYR A 14 -6.45 6.31 -11.99
N LEU A 15 -6.80 5.66 -10.88
CA LEU A 15 -8.19 5.34 -10.56
C LEU A 15 -9.06 6.60 -10.44
N LYS A 16 -8.56 7.67 -9.81
CA LYS A 16 -9.27 8.96 -9.71
C LYS A 16 -9.53 9.64 -11.05
N LYS A 17 -8.76 9.30 -12.08
CA LYS A 17 -8.92 9.80 -13.45
C LYS A 17 -9.69 8.83 -14.33
N PHE A 18 -9.99 7.63 -13.84
CA PHE A 18 -10.70 6.61 -14.59
C PHE A 18 -12.15 7.05 -14.82
N PRO A 19 -12.75 6.78 -15.99
CA PRO A 19 -14.16 7.04 -16.22
C PRO A 19 -15.03 6.41 -15.13
N GLU A 20 -16.16 7.05 -14.83
CA GLU A 20 -17.13 6.56 -13.84
C GLU A 20 -16.63 6.45 -12.39
N TYR A 21 -15.37 6.81 -12.07
CA TYR A 21 -14.85 6.73 -10.71
C TYR A 21 -15.75 7.41 -9.67
N GLN A 22 -16.37 8.54 -10.01
CA GLN A 22 -17.25 9.28 -9.10
C GLN A 22 -18.67 8.72 -9.01
N ASN A 23 -19.07 7.83 -9.93
CA ASN A 23 -20.44 7.38 -10.10
C ASN A 23 -20.60 5.87 -9.82
N ASN A 24 -19.53 5.08 -9.92
CA ASN A 24 -19.55 3.65 -9.68
C ASN A 24 -19.07 3.31 -8.25
N GLN A 25 -19.94 2.67 -7.48
CA GLN A 25 -19.67 2.34 -6.07
C GLN A 25 -18.43 1.46 -5.88
N LEU A 26 -18.18 0.49 -6.77
CA LEU A 26 -17.01 -0.41 -6.65
C LEU A 26 -15.71 0.37 -6.83
N LEU A 27 -15.66 1.29 -7.79
CA LEU A 27 -14.49 2.13 -8.02
C LEU A 27 -14.24 3.10 -6.86
N ILE A 28 -15.30 3.69 -6.29
CA ILE A 28 -15.21 4.55 -5.11
C ILE A 28 -14.63 3.76 -3.93
N LEU A 29 -15.19 2.58 -3.64
CA LEU A 29 -14.74 1.73 -2.54
C LEU A 29 -13.29 1.25 -2.74
N ALA A 30 -12.92 0.90 -3.98
CA ALA A 30 -11.54 0.54 -4.30
C ALA A 30 -10.58 1.71 -4.03
N GLY A 31 -10.99 2.93 -4.40
CA GLY A 31 -10.22 4.15 -4.12
C GLY A 31 -10.11 4.46 -2.62
N LEU A 32 -11.13 4.16 -1.82
CA LEU A 32 -11.07 4.30 -0.36
C LEU A 32 -10.06 3.31 0.24
N GLU A 33 -10.10 2.04 -0.15
CA GLU A 33 -9.15 1.02 0.31
C GLU A 33 -7.70 1.36 -0.10
N MET A 34 -7.49 1.84 -1.33
CA MET A 34 -6.18 2.34 -1.75
C MET A 34 -5.73 3.56 -0.93
N THR A 35 -6.64 4.45 -0.56
CA THR A 35 -6.32 5.61 0.30
C THR A 35 -5.90 5.16 1.69
N ILE A 36 -6.63 4.22 2.30
CA ILE A 36 -6.27 3.62 3.59
C ILE A 36 -4.87 2.99 3.51
N ALA A 37 -4.62 2.16 2.49
CA ALA A 37 -3.33 1.55 2.28
C ALA A 37 -2.20 2.58 2.14
N TYR A 38 -2.44 3.65 1.37
CA TYR A 38 -1.46 4.73 1.17
C TYR A 38 -1.10 5.41 2.50
N GLU A 39 -2.09 5.82 3.27
CA GLU A 39 -1.89 6.50 4.56
C GLU A 39 -1.17 5.60 5.58
N LEU A 40 -1.53 4.31 5.63
CA LEU A 40 -0.84 3.34 6.48
C LEU A 40 0.63 3.18 6.08
N LEU A 41 0.92 3.06 4.78
CA LEU A 41 2.29 2.94 4.29
C LEU A 41 3.11 4.23 4.51
N GLU A 42 2.51 5.41 4.36
CA GLU A 42 3.15 6.68 4.72
C GLU A 42 3.42 6.78 6.23
N ALA A 43 2.46 6.41 7.08
CA ALA A 43 2.66 6.36 8.52
C ALA A 43 3.80 5.42 8.90
N ARG A 44 3.83 4.22 8.31
CA ARG A 44 4.91 3.24 8.46
C ARG A 44 6.25 3.87 8.06
N ARG A 45 6.32 4.56 6.91
CA ARG A 45 7.52 5.24 6.42
C ARG A 45 8.03 6.32 7.37
N ARG A 46 7.13 7.15 7.90
CA ARG A 46 7.47 8.19 8.88
C ARG A 46 8.04 7.59 10.17
N ILE A 47 7.47 6.48 10.65
CA ILE A 47 8.02 5.73 11.78
C ILE A 47 9.43 5.27 11.42
N TRP A 48 9.62 4.57 10.30
CA TRP A 48 10.93 4.04 9.91
C TRP A 48 12.01 5.13 9.78
N CYS A 49 11.70 6.28 9.17
CA CYS A 49 12.67 7.38 8.99
C CYS A 49 13.05 8.12 10.29
N SER A 50 12.42 7.83 11.43
CA SER A 50 12.68 8.55 12.66
C SER A 50 14.05 8.21 13.26
N ILE A 51 14.85 9.26 13.50
CA ILE A 51 16.19 9.15 14.08
C ILE A 51 16.20 8.72 15.56
N PHE A 52 15.06 8.85 16.24
CA PHE A 52 14.93 8.56 17.68
C PHE A 52 15.16 7.08 18.01
N TRP A 53 14.89 6.17 17.07
CA TRP A 53 15.03 4.73 17.30
C TRP A 53 16.46 4.29 17.51
N LYS A 54 17.44 4.99 16.90
CA LYS A 54 18.87 4.63 17.04
C LYS A 54 19.33 4.67 18.49
N ARG A 55 18.79 5.59 19.30
CA ARG A 55 19.13 5.78 20.72
C ARG A 55 18.15 5.09 21.68
N SER A 56 17.10 4.46 21.14
CA SER A 56 16.08 3.79 21.96
C SER A 56 16.59 2.45 22.48
N ASN A 57 16.10 2.04 23.65
CA ASN A 57 16.39 0.73 24.22
C ASN A 57 15.76 -0.41 23.39
N SER A 58 16.19 -1.65 23.66
CA SER A 58 15.76 -2.84 22.91
C SER A 58 14.26 -3.10 23.02
N ALA A 59 13.64 -2.87 24.17
CA ALA A 59 12.20 -3.05 24.37
C ALA A 59 11.37 -2.10 23.49
N THR A 60 11.74 -0.82 23.44
CA THR A 60 11.10 0.17 22.58
C THR A 60 11.29 -0.16 21.10
N LYS A 61 12.50 -0.55 20.68
CA LYS A 61 12.75 -0.98 19.29
C LYS A 61 11.89 -2.18 18.91
N PHE A 62 11.77 -3.17 19.80
CA PHE A 62 10.91 -4.33 19.59
C PHE A 62 9.43 -3.93 19.44
N ALA A 63 8.92 -3.09 20.34
CA ALA A 63 7.54 -2.62 20.28
C ALA A 63 7.24 -1.83 18.99
N VAL A 64 8.18 -0.97 18.57
CA VAL A 64 8.06 -0.21 17.31
C VAL A 64 8.09 -1.14 16.10
N ASN A 65 8.96 -2.15 16.08
CA ASN A 65 8.95 -3.17 15.04
C ASN A 65 7.58 -3.85 14.96
N LYS A 66 7.04 -4.35 16.09
CA LYS A 66 5.70 -4.98 16.12
C LYS A 66 4.59 -4.05 15.63
N LYS A 67 4.64 -2.77 15.99
CA LYS A 67 3.70 -1.77 15.46
C LYS A 67 3.80 -1.62 13.93
N MET A 68 5.02 -1.53 13.40
CA MET A 68 5.22 -1.44 11.95
C MET A 68 4.82 -2.73 11.21
N GLU A 69 4.95 -3.89 11.85
CA GLU A 69 4.48 -5.16 11.32
C GLU A 69 2.95 -5.15 11.18
N GLY A 70 2.23 -4.71 12.22
CA GLY A 70 0.78 -4.55 12.18
C GLY A 70 0.33 -3.58 11.08
N ILE A 71 0.93 -2.39 11.01
CA ILE A 71 0.60 -1.39 9.96
C ILE A 71 0.83 -1.96 8.56
N ALA A 72 1.89 -2.73 8.34
CA ALA A 72 2.15 -3.35 7.04
C ALA A 72 1.10 -4.42 6.69
N PHE A 73 0.67 -5.21 7.67
CA PHE A 73 -0.38 -6.22 7.50
C PHE A 73 -1.72 -5.56 7.14
N ASP A 74 -2.11 -4.52 7.85
CA ASP A 74 -3.34 -3.76 7.60
C ASP A 74 -3.31 -3.11 6.20
N ALA A 75 -2.18 -2.49 5.83
CA ALA A 75 -2.00 -1.91 4.50
C ALA A 75 -2.09 -2.97 3.40
N GLY A 76 -1.47 -4.14 3.60
CA GLY A 76 -1.55 -5.26 2.66
C GLY A 76 -2.97 -5.78 2.51
N THR A 77 -3.75 -5.83 3.60
CA THR A 77 -5.16 -6.22 3.58
C THR A 77 -5.99 -5.24 2.75
N SER A 78 -5.82 -3.93 2.96
CA SER A 78 -6.50 -2.90 2.15
C SER A 78 -6.11 -2.97 0.68
N ILE A 79 -4.84 -3.22 0.33
CA ILE A 79 -4.42 -3.43 -1.07
C ILE A 79 -5.16 -4.63 -1.69
N VAL A 80 -5.29 -5.74 -0.95
CA VAL A 80 -6.02 -6.93 -1.42
C VAL A 80 -7.51 -6.64 -1.59
N ASN A 81 -8.14 -5.91 -0.66
CA ASN A 81 -9.54 -5.52 -0.77
C ASN A 81 -9.80 -4.62 -1.97
N ALA A 82 -8.94 -3.62 -2.20
CA ALA A 82 -8.99 -2.80 -3.41
C ALA A 82 -8.92 -3.64 -4.69
N GLY A 83 -8.01 -4.62 -4.75
CA GLY A 83 -7.88 -5.53 -5.89
C GLY A 83 -9.15 -6.36 -6.12
N LYS A 84 -9.81 -6.85 -5.06
CA LYS A 84 -11.08 -7.58 -5.18
C LYS A 84 -12.20 -6.71 -5.76
N LEU A 85 -12.32 -5.46 -5.29
CA LEU A 85 -13.31 -4.51 -5.78
C LEU A 85 -13.09 -4.16 -7.25
N LEU A 86 -11.84 -3.98 -7.67
CA LEU A 86 -11.50 -3.76 -9.09
C LEU A 86 -11.82 -4.97 -9.96
N ASN A 87 -11.52 -6.19 -9.48
CA ASN A 87 -11.86 -7.41 -10.23
C ASN A 87 -13.39 -7.54 -10.38
N GLN A 88 -14.15 -7.28 -9.32
CA GLN A 88 -15.60 -7.30 -9.37
C GLN A 88 -16.15 -6.27 -10.38
N TYR A 89 -15.59 -5.06 -10.40
CA TYR A 89 -15.97 -4.06 -11.40
C TYR A 89 -15.71 -4.55 -12.83
N TYR A 90 -14.55 -5.16 -13.07
CA TYR A 90 -14.19 -5.73 -14.37
C TYR A 90 -15.16 -6.84 -14.79
N GLU A 91 -15.54 -7.73 -13.86
CA GLU A 91 -16.49 -8.81 -14.12
C GLU A 91 -17.90 -8.30 -14.45
N GLU A 92 -18.33 -7.19 -13.84
CA GLU A 92 -19.68 -6.63 -14.01
C GLU A 92 -19.83 -5.73 -15.24
N HIS A 93 -18.79 -4.95 -15.61
CA HIS A 93 -18.91 -3.88 -16.60
C HIS A 93 -18.01 -4.06 -17.83
N GLU A 94 -17.07 -5.02 -17.79
CA GLU A 94 -15.95 -5.11 -18.74
C GLU A 94 -15.15 -3.80 -18.83
N ILE A 95 -14.05 -3.79 -19.60
CA ILE A 95 -13.26 -2.57 -19.83
C ILE A 95 -13.17 -2.32 -21.32
N ASN A 96 -13.70 -1.17 -21.73
CA ASN A 96 -13.63 -0.70 -23.10
C ASN A 96 -12.17 -0.57 -23.57
N ASP A 97 -11.94 -0.78 -24.87
CA ASP A 97 -10.59 -0.72 -25.44
C ASP A 97 -9.89 0.63 -25.24
N LEU A 98 -10.66 1.73 -25.20
CA LEU A 98 -10.15 3.08 -24.95
C LEU A 98 -9.57 3.25 -23.54
N ASP A 99 -10.11 2.52 -22.57
CA ASP A 99 -9.75 2.64 -21.15
C ASP A 99 -8.79 1.53 -20.68
N ARG A 100 -8.53 0.54 -21.55
CA ARG A 100 -7.73 -0.65 -21.23
C ARG A 100 -6.32 -0.32 -20.76
N GLU A 101 -5.68 0.68 -21.35
CA GLU A 101 -4.34 1.11 -20.91
C GLU A 101 -4.39 1.71 -19.50
N ALA A 102 -5.33 2.63 -19.24
CA ALA A 102 -5.49 3.24 -17.93
C ALA A 102 -5.81 2.18 -16.86
N TRP A 103 -6.70 1.24 -17.18
CA TRP A 103 -7.02 0.11 -16.31
C TRP A 103 -5.79 -0.75 -16.00
N SER A 104 -5.01 -1.11 -17.03
CA SER A 104 -3.77 -1.86 -16.87
C SER A 104 -2.78 -1.14 -15.96
N GLN A 105 -2.64 0.19 -16.08
CA GLN A 105 -1.76 0.97 -15.20
C GLN A 105 -2.22 0.95 -13.74
N ILE A 106 -3.53 1.02 -13.48
CA ILE A 106 -4.10 0.89 -12.12
C ILE A 106 -3.72 -0.46 -11.52
N ILE A 107 -4.01 -1.54 -12.24
CA ILE A 107 -3.81 -2.92 -11.79
C ILE A 107 -2.32 -3.23 -11.60
N MET A 108 -1.49 -2.93 -12.58
CA MET A 108 -0.04 -3.20 -12.51
C MET A 108 0.62 -2.42 -11.38
N SER A 109 0.24 -1.16 -11.17
CA SER A 109 0.77 -0.36 -10.05
C SER A 109 0.39 -0.95 -8.69
N LEU A 110 -0.86 -1.44 -8.55
CA LEU A 110 -1.34 -2.07 -7.32
C LEU A 110 -0.66 -3.43 -7.06
N ILE A 111 -0.49 -4.26 -8.09
CA ILE A 111 0.23 -5.54 -8.00
C ILE A 111 1.68 -5.30 -7.57
N ASN A 112 2.36 -4.35 -8.20
CA ASN A 112 3.73 -3.98 -7.84
C ASN A 112 3.81 -3.45 -6.40
N ALA A 113 2.85 -2.64 -5.97
CA ALA A 113 2.78 -2.16 -4.60
C ALA A 113 2.70 -3.30 -3.58
N ASN A 114 1.85 -4.30 -3.83
CA ASN A 114 1.70 -5.49 -2.99
C ASN A 114 2.99 -6.33 -2.97
N ARG A 115 3.61 -6.53 -4.14
CA ARG A 115 4.88 -7.25 -4.27
C ARG A 115 5.99 -6.56 -3.46
N TRP A 116 6.17 -5.26 -3.65
CA TRP A 116 7.19 -4.49 -2.93
C TRP A 116 6.93 -4.46 -1.43
N LEU A 117 5.67 -4.44 -0.98
CA LEU A 117 5.35 -4.53 0.44
C LEU A 117 5.90 -5.82 1.05
N LYS A 118 5.69 -6.96 0.38
CA LYS A 118 6.17 -8.27 0.82
C LYS A 118 7.70 -8.38 0.79
N GLU A 119 8.33 -7.91 -0.29
CA GLU A 119 9.79 -7.95 -0.44
C GLU A 119 10.51 -7.04 0.57
N GLN A 120 9.97 -5.84 0.81
CA GLN A 120 10.62 -4.83 1.66
C GLN A 120 10.42 -5.11 3.15
N PHE A 121 9.36 -5.84 3.53
CA PHE A 121 9.08 -6.18 4.94
C PHE A 121 10.30 -6.82 5.65
N GLY A 122 10.91 -7.83 5.02
CA GLY A 122 12.07 -8.53 5.60
C GLY A 122 13.34 -7.67 5.69
N VAL A 123 13.50 -6.71 4.79
CA VAL A 123 14.65 -5.78 4.78
C VAL A 123 14.46 -4.67 5.82
N ASP A 124 13.24 -4.15 5.94
CA ASP A 124 12.90 -3.05 6.86
C ASP A 124 13.14 -3.49 8.33
N CYS A 125 12.80 -4.74 8.69
CA CYS A 125 13.03 -5.28 10.04
C CYS A 125 14.52 -5.53 10.38
N LYS A 126 15.40 -5.62 9.37
CA LYS A 126 16.85 -5.80 9.54
C LYS A 126 17.63 -4.47 9.43
N SER A 127 16.92 -3.36 9.27
CA SER A 127 17.48 -2.00 9.21
C SER A 127 18.36 -1.67 10.43
N LYS A 128 19.47 -0.97 10.20
CA LYS A 128 20.40 -0.50 11.24
C LYS A 128 19.71 0.34 12.34
N GLN A 129 18.59 1.00 12.06
CA GLN A 129 17.90 1.87 13.03
C GLN A 129 17.08 1.10 14.07
N LEU A 130 16.56 -0.07 13.71
CA LEU A 130 15.69 -0.89 14.56
C LEU A 130 16.28 -2.26 14.87
N LYS A 131 17.57 -2.44 14.53
CA LYS A 131 18.34 -3.60 14.93
C LYS A 131 18.38 -3.67 16.45
N ILE A 132 17.94 -4.82 16.96
CA ILE A 132 18.09 -5.22 18.35
C ILE A 132 19.50 -5.81 18.42
N ASP A 133 20.43 -5.08 19.03
CA ASP A 133 21.72 -5.67 19.40
C ASP A 133 21.45 -6.49 20.67
N LEU A 134 21.60 -7.81 20.55
CA LEU A 134 21.51 -8.80 21.64
C LEU A 134 22.81 -8.83 22.43
#